data_AF-A0A2D5CRJ8-F1
#
_entry.id   AF-A0A2D5CRJ8-F1
#
_cell.length_a   1.000
_cell.length_b   1.000
_cell.length_c   1.000
_cell.angle_alpha   90.00
_cell.angle_beta   90.00
_cell.angle_gamma   90.00
#
_symmetry.space_group_name_H-M   'P 1'
#
loop_
_entity.id
_entity.type
_entity.pdbx_description
1 polymer ?
#
loop_
_entity_poly.entity_id
_entity_poly.type
_entity_poly.pdbx_seq_one_letter_code
_entity_poly.pdbx_strand_id
1 'polypeptide(L)'
;MALSIGTNNSALDAASALFLLGRNIETSMERLATGKRLNSASDDAAGVAISSRLTAEIRGTNQAIRNALDAQALIDTAEGAHVEVENILQRSRELLIQGINDTNNSDDRAILAMEGNALLDEIDRLGEATSWAGQKLFDGTGGNDGTYNYNEFSFQVGADTNPSNQISVRLYEIGNDTQIAGLRSLMNDVKTNFSTLVDAVDSALEGVGEDRASLGALRNRLSHTVNNLTNISINLSAARGGIEDADFAIETTKLAKNQILQQAATAMLAQANASKQNVLSLLRK
;
A
#
# COMPACT_ATOMS: atom_id res chain seq x y z
N MET A 1 -18.17 -24.68 -63.56
CA MET A 1 -17.17 -23.58 -63.43
C MET A 1 -16.89 -23.06 -64.83
N ALA A 2 -17.17 -21.80 -65.12
CA ALA A 2 -16.87 -21.22 -66.43
C ALA A 2 -15.33 -21.14 -66.61
N LEU A 3 -14.82 -21.63 -67.74
CA LEU A 3 -13.40 -21.53 -68.10
C LEU A 3 -13.08 -20.07 -68.48
N SER A 4 -12.70 -19.25 -67.49
CA SER A 4 -12.04 -17.97 -67.74
C SER A 4 -10.53 -18.20 -67.91
N ILE A 5 -9.97 -17.71 -69.02
CA ILE A 5 -8.52 -17.78 -69.34
C ILE A 5 -7.78 -16.53 -68.82
N GLY A 6 -8.47 -15.38 -68.73
CA GLY A 6 -7.87 -14.11 -68.30
C GLY A 6 -7.77 -13.92 -66.78
N THR A 7 -8.60 -14.62 -65.99
CA THR A 7 -8.60 -14.53 -64.52
C THR A 7 -8.59 -15.92 -63.87
N ASN A 8 -7.69 -16.10 -62.89
CA ASN A 8 -7.60 -17.34 -62.11
C ASN A 8 -8.26 -17.17 -60.74
N ASN A 9 -9.59 -17.26 -60.69
CA ASN A 9 -10.35 -17.09 -59.45
C ASN A 9 -9.91 -18.07 -58.35
N SER A 10 -9.60 -19.33 -58.69
CA SER A 10 -9.13 -20.32 -57.71
C SER A 10 -7.77 -19.98 -57.09
N ALA A 11 -6.86 -19.36 -57.85
CA ALA A 11 -5.59 -18.87 -57.30
C ALA A 11 -5.77 -17.57 -56.50
N LEU A 12 -6.71 -16.70 -56.88
CA LEU A 12 -7.06 -15.48 -56.11
C LEU A 12 -7.69 -15.84 -54.77
N ASP A 13 -8.58 -16.84 -54.73
CA ASP A 13 -9.18 -17.36 -53.51
C ASP A 13 -8.11 -17.98 -52.60
N ALA A 14 -7.19 -18.78 -53.15
CA ALA A 14 -6.06 -19.34 -52.41
C ALA A 14 -5.09 -18.24 -51.90
N ALA A 15 -4.81 -17.21 -52.69
CA ALA A 15 -3.94 -16.10 -52.32
C ALA A 15 -4.55 -15.21 -51.22
N SER A 16 -5.85 -14.93 -51.29
CA SER A 16 -6.57 -14.18 -50.24
C SER A 16 -6.62 -14.96 -48.93
N ALA A 17 -6.84 -16.28 -48.98
CA ALA A 17 -6.76 -17.16 -47.81
C ALA A 17 -5.35 -17.18 -47.20
N LEU A 18 -4.28 -17.19 -48.01
CA LEU A 18 -2.90 -17.10 -47.55
C LEU A 18 -2.60 -15.79 -46.81
N PHE A 19 -3.11 -14.66 -47.31
CA PHE A 19 -2.95 -13.36 -46.65
C PHE A 19 -3.65 -13.32 -45.28
N LEU A 20 -4.88 -13.85 -45.20
CA LEU A 20 -5.61 -13.96 -43.93
C LEU A 20 -4.92 -14.90 -42.94
N LEU A 21 -4.39 -16.04 -43.41
CA LEU A 21 -3.62 -16.98 -42.60
C LEU A 21 -2.32 -16.35 -42.07
N GLY A 22 -1.62 -15.55 -42.88
CA GLY A 22 -0.44 -14.80 -42.46
C GLY A 22 -0.72 -13.91 -41.25
N ARG A 23 -1.80 -13.13 -41.30
CA ARG A 23 -2.26 -12.30 -40.16
C ARG A 23 -2.63 -13.12 -38.92
N ASN A 24 -3.29 -14.27 -39.10
CA ASN A 24 -3.69 -15.13 -37.98
C ASN A 24 -2.47 -15.81 -37.30
N ILE A 25 -1.43 -16.15 -38.07
CA ILE A 25 -0.16 -16.63 -37.53
C ILE A 25 0.53 -15.51 -36.75
N GLU A 26 0.60 -14.31 -37.32
CA GLU A 26 1.22 -13.14 -36.68
C GLU A 26 0.56 -12.81 -35.33
N THR A 27 -0.77 -12.76 -35.28
CA THR A 27 -1.51 -12.55 -34.02
C THR A 27 -1.33 -13.67 -33.01
N SER A 28 -1.30 -14.95 -33.44
CA SER A 28 -1.03 -16.06 -32.52
C SER A 28 0.40 -16.01 -31.96
N MET A 29 1.37 -15.65 -32.81
CA MET A 29 2.76 -15.44 -32.42
C MET A 29 2.92 -14.27 -31.45
N GLU A 30 2.22 -13.15 -31.69
CA GLU A 30 2.22 -11.98 -30.82
C GLU A 30 1.66 -12.33 -29.43
N ARG A 31 0.54 -13.04 -29.37
CA ARG A 31 -0.08 -13.49 -28.10
C ARG A 31 0.80 -14.47 -27.34
N LEU A 32 1.45 -15.42 -28.04
CA LEU A 32 2.38 -16.37 -27.41
C LEU A 32 3.65 -15.68 -26.91
N ALA A 33 4.15 -14.69 -27.64
CA ALA A 33 5.37 -13.95 -27.26
C ALA A 33 5.13 -13.00 -26.07
N THR A 34 3.97 -12.35 -26.04
CA THR A 34 3.59 -11.40 -24.98
C THR A 34 2.96 -12.09 -23.76
N GLY A 35 2.44 -13.31 -23.93
CA GLY A 35 1.64 -14.01 -22.93
C GLY A 35 0.24 -13.39 -22.73
N LYS A 36 -0.13 -12.39 -23.53
CA LYS A 36 -1.37 -11.62 -23.40
C LYS A 36 -2.26 -11.86 -24.59
N ARG A 37 -3.56 -12.04 -24.33
CA ARG A 37 -4.61 -12.10 -25.35
C ARG A 37 -4.88 -10.72 -25.94
N LEU A 38 -4.74 -9.67 -25.11
CA LEU A 38 -5.02 -8.28 -25.45
C LEU A 38 -3.71 -7.50 -25.54
N ASN A 39 -3.24 -7.21 -26.76
CA ASN A 39 -2.02 -6.42 -26.97
C ASN A 39 -2.33 -5.02 -27.51
N SER A 40 -3.39 -4.89 -28.29
CA SER A 40 -3.85 -3.62 -28.85
C SER A 40 -5.31 -3.33 -28.48
N ALA A 41 -5.70 -2.05 -28.51
CA ALA A 41 -7.10 -1.65 -28.35
C ALA A 41 -8.02 -2.22 -29.45
N SER A 42 -7.44 -2.64 -30.57
CA SER A 42 -8.14 -3.27 -31.69
C SER A 42 -8.55 -4.72 -31.40
N ASP A 43 -7.88 -5.40 -30.45
CA ASP A 43 -8.19 -6.79 -30.09
C ASP A 43 -9.48 -6.90 -29.25
N ASP A 44 -9.65 -5.96 -28.30
CA ASP A 44 -10.84 -5.84 -27.44
C ASP A 44 -10.84 -4.47 -26.74
N ALA A 45 -11.55 -3.50 -27.30
CA ALA A 45 -11.58 -2.15 -26.74
C ALA A 45 -12.16 -2.11 -25.31
N ALA A 46 -13.16 -2.96 -25.03
CA ALA A 46 -13.78 -3.05 -23.70
C ALA A 46 -12.84 -3.75 -22.70
N GLY A 47 -12.22 -4.87 -23.11
CA GLY A 47 -11.26 -5.61 -22.29
C GLY A 47 -10.04 -4.78 -21.90
N VAL A 48 -9.48 -4.01 -22.84
CA VAL A 48 -8.35 -3.11 -22.58
C VAL A 48 -8.74 -1.98 -21.61
N ALA A 49 -9.94 -1.40 -21.76
CA ALA A 49 -10.43 -0.37 -20.83
C ALA A 49 -10.63 -0.94 -19.41
N ILE A 50 -11.16 -2.15 -19.27
CA ILE A 50 -11.34 -2.80 -17.97
C ILE A 50 -9.98 -3.16 -17.35
N SER A 51 -9.06 -3.77 -18.11
CA SER A 51 -7.72 -4.10 -17.60
C SER A 51 -6.93 -2.85 -17.18
N SER A 52 -7.06 -1.74 -17.92
CA SER A 52 -6.44 -0.47 -17.55
C SER A 52 -6.93 0.04 -16.19
N ARG A 53 -8.26 0.00 -15.97
CA ARG A 53 -8.87 0.37 -14.68
C ARG A 53 -8.43 -0.57 -13.54
N LEU A 54 -8.45 -1.88 -13.76
CA LEU A 54 -7.95 -2.85 -12.78
C LEU A 54 -6.47 -2.62 -12.47
N THR A 55 -5.66 -2.27 -13.46
CA THR A 55 -4.24 -1.94 -13.27
C THR A 55 -4.05 -0.67 -12.45
N ALA A 56 -4.87 0.36 -12.67
CA ALA A 56 -4.86 1.56 -11.84
C ALA A 56 -5.23 1.23 -10.39
N GLU A 57 -6.27 0.41 -10.18
CA GLU A 57 -6.74 0.00 -8.84
C GLU A 57 -5.71 -0.88 -8.11
N ILE A 58 -5.06 -1.83 -8.80
CA ILE A 58 -3.96 -2.62 -8.24
C ILE A 58 -2.78 -1.73 -7.83
N ARG A 59 -2.39 -0.76 -8.68
CA ARG A 59 -1.30 0.17 -8.34
C ARG A 59 -1.66 1.07 -7.15
N GLY A 60 -2.89 1.57 -7.11
CA GLY A 60 -3.41 2.35 -5.99
C GLY A 60 -3.43 1.54 -4.70
N THR A 61 -3.96 0.31 -4.73
CA THR A 61 -4.00 -0.61 -3.59
C THR A 61 -2.60 -0.97 -3.09
N ASN A 62 -1.65 -1.22 -3.98
CA ASN A 62 -0.26 -1.51 -3.61
C ASN A 62 0.44 -0.30 -2.97
N GLN A 63 0.13 0.93 -3.41
CA GLN A 63 0.62 2.13 -2.73
C GLN A 63 -0.05 2.31 -1.37
N ALA A 64 -1.35 2.04 -1.25
CA ALA A 64 -2.07 2.09 0.01
C ALA A 64 -1.50 1.11 1.05
N ILE A 65 -1.09 -0.10 0.63
CA ILE A 65 -0.38 -1.05 1.50
C ILE A 65 0.92 -0.43 2.01
N ARG A 66 1.73 0.20 1.15
CA ARG A 66 2.97 0.87 1.58
C ARG A 66 2.70 2.00 2.56
N ASN A 67 1.72 2.86 2.27
CA ASN A 67 1.33 3.94 3.18
C ASN A 67 0.89 3.41 4.56
N ALA A 68 0.19 2.27 4.60
CA ALA A 68 -0.22 1.64 5.86
C ALA A 68 0.99 1.08 6.65
N LEU A 69 2.01 0.57 5.96
CA LEU A 69 3.27 0.13 6.59
C LEU A 69 4.07 1.33 7.11
N ASP A 70 4.11 2.44 6.37
CA ASP A 70 4.73 3.68 6.82
C ASP A 70 4.03 4.22 8.08
N ALA A 71 2.69 4.13 8.14
CA ALA A 71 1.92 4.46 9.33
C ALA A 71 2.28 3.57 10.53
N GLN A 72 2.49 2.27 10.32
CA GLN A 72 2.95 1.37 11.37
C GLN A 72 4.35 1.74 11.87
N ALA A 73 5.26 2.12 10.98
CA ALA A 73 6.61 2.56 11.36
C ALA A 73 6.58 3.87 12.18
N LEU A 74 5.69 4.81 11.86
CA LEU A 74 5.47 6.01 12.65
C LEU A 74 4.94 5.66 14.04
N ILE A 75 3.92 4.79 14.12
CA ILE A 75 3.35 4.33 15.41
C ILE A 75 4.41 3.62 16.26
N ASP A 76 5.23 2.76 15.67
CA ASP A 76 6.30 2.04 16.41
C ASP A 76 7.35 3.01 16.95
N THR A 77 7.62 4.12 16.25
CA THR A 77 8.52 5.20 16.73
C THR A 77 7.89 5.97 17.89
N ALA A 78 6.60 6.31 17.78
CA ALA A 78 5.87 7.00 18.85
C ALA A 78 5.74 6.13 20.12
N GLU A 79 5.39 4.86 19.96
CA GLU A 79 5.31 3.88 21.04
C GLU A 79 6.65 3.74 21.79
N GLY A 80 7.77 3.73 21.06
CA GLY A 80 9.10 3.69 21.67
C GLY A 80 9.37 4.88 22.60
N ALA A 81 8.92 6.09 22.22
CA ALA A 81 9.04 7.26 23.08
C ALA A 81 8.15 7.16 24.33
N HIS A 82 6.90 6.69 24.18
CA HIS A 82 6.01 6.48 25.33
C HIS A 82 6.53 5.44 26.33
N VAL A 83 7.22 4.38 25.86
CA VAL A 83 7.88 3.41 26.75
C VAL A 83 8.96 4.07 27.61
N GLU A 84 9.78 4.96 27.04
CA GLU A 84 10.77 5.69 27.82
C GLU A 84 10.13 6.69 28.79
N VAL A 85 9.07 7.40 28.38
CA VAL A 85 8.32 8.28 29.28
C VAL A 85 7.72 7.49 30.45
N GLU A 86 7.15 6.30 30.20
CA GLU A 86 6.63 5.44 31.27
C GLU A 86 7.73 5.02 32.25
N ASN A 87 8.89 4.60 31.76
CA ASN A 87 10.04 4.24 32.62
C ASN A 87 10.47 5.42 33.50
N ILE A 88 10.51 6.63 32.93
CA ILE A 88 10.88 7.84 33.67
C ILE A 88 9.81 8.20 34.71
N LEU A 89 8.52 8.10 34.37
CA LEU A 89 7.42 8.35 35.30
C LEU A 89 7.40 7.33 36.46
N GLN A 90 7.67 6.05 36.19
CA GLN A 90 7.82 5.04 37.23
C GLN A 90 8.99 5.38 38.17
N ARG A 91 10.14 5.82 37.62
CA ARG A 91 11.28 6.28 38.43
C ARG A 91 10.95 7.52 39.25
N SER A 92 10.24 8.48 38.66
CA SER A 92 9.74 9.68 39.36
C SER A 92 8.83 9.29 40.53
N ARG A 93 7.93 8.32 40.32
CA ARG A 93 7.08 7.76 41.37
C ARG A 93 7.87 7.17 42.53
N GLU A 94 8.93 6.40 42.25
CA GLU A 94 9.81 5.84 43.30
C GLU A 94 10.43 6.95 44.16
N LEU A 95 10.96 8.00 43.53
CA LEU A 95 11.58 9.14 44.23
C LEU A 95 10.55 9.88 45.08
N LEU A 96 9.33 10.07 44.56
CA LEU A 96 8.26 10.71 45.30
C LEU A 96 7.85 9.89 46.53
N ILE A 97 7.70 8.56 46.38
CA ILE A 97 7.41 7.66 47.51
C ILE A 97 8.54 7.68 48.54
N GLN A 98 9.80 7.71 48.09
CA GLN A 98 10.94 7.86 48.98
C GLN A 98 10.84 9.18 49.76
N GLY A 99 10.47 10.28 49.08
CA GLY A 99 10.30 11.62 49.65
C GLY A 99 9.14 11.76 50.64
N ILE A 100 8.10 10.92 50.54
CA ILE A 100 6.98 10.89 51.50
C ILE A 100 7.44 10.52 52.92
N ASN A 101 8.50 9.72 53.07
CA ASN A 101 8.90 9.25 54.40
C ASN A 101 9.29 10.40 55.33
N ASP A 102 8.68 10.44 56.51
CA ASP A 102 8.95 11.41 57.59
C ASP A 102 10.38 11.37 58.13
N THR A 103 11.14 10.31 57.82
CA THR A 103 12.56 10.19 58.16
C THR A 103 13.45 11.12 57.37
N ASN A 104 13.00 11.60 56.20
CA ASN A 104 13.75 12.56 55.40
C ASN A 104 13.59 13.97 55.98
N ASN A 105 14.68 14.73 56.04
CA ASN A 105 14.60 16.15 56.39
C ASN A 105 14.24 17.00 55.15
N SER A 106 14.17 18.33 55.32
CA SER A 106 13.84 19.26 54.21
C SER A 106 14.89 19.23 53.09
N ASP A 107 16.15 19.05 53.44
CA ASP A 107 17.27 19.10 52.51
C ASP A 107 17.33 17.82 51.66
N ASP A 108 17.05 16.66 52.27
CA ASP A 108 16.91 15.38 51.58
C ASP A 108 15.77 15.43 50.56
N ARG A 109 14.62 15.99 50.96
CA ARG A 109 13.46 16.17 50.05
C ARG A 109 13.76 17.15 48.91
N ALA A 110 14.55 18.19 49.17
CA ALA A 110 15.03 19.10 48.12
C ALA A 110 15.94 18.38 47.11
N ILE A 111 16.84 17.50 47.56
CA ILE A 111 17.71 16.72 46.65
C ILE A 111 16.88 15.75 45.81
N LEU A 112 15.91 15.05 46.39
CA LEU A 112 15.01 14.16 45.65
C LEU A 112 14.17 14.94 44.62
N ALA A 113 13.70 16.13 44.97
CA ALA A 113 13.00 17.02 44.04
C ALA A 113 13.90 17.51 42.90
N MET A 114 15.21 17.69 43.13
CA MET A 114 16.15 18.01 42.05
C MET A 114 16.29 16.86 41.04
N GLU A 115 16.38 15.62 41.52
CA GLU A 115 16.38 14.44 40.63
C GLU A 115 15.04 14.31 39.88
N GLY A 116 13.92 14.48 40.58
CA GLY A 116 12.59 14.49 39.96
C GLY A 116 12.44 15.55 38.86
N ASN A 117 12.90 16.78 39.09
CA ASN A 117 12.85 17.84 38.08
C ASN A 117 13.71 17.50 36.85
N ALA A 118 14.90 16.91 37.03
CA ALA A 118 15.74 16.49 35.90
C ALA A 118 15.07 15.37 35.07
N LEU A 119 14.31 14.48 35.71
CA LEU A 119 13.52 13.47 35.01
C LEU A 119 12.36 14.09 34.21
N LEU A 120 11.72 15.14 34.74
CA LEU A 120 10.69 15.88 34.00
C LEU A 120 11.28 16.64 32.81
N ASP A 121 12.44 17.27 32.97
CA ASP A 121 13.15 17.91 31.86
C ASP A 121 13.53 16.90 30.77
N GLU A 122 13.82 15.64 31.13
CA GLU A 122 14.07 14.57 30.17
C GLU A 122 12.79 14.15 29.43
N ILE A 123 11.63 14.12 30.09
CA ILE A 123 10.34 13.88 29.43
C ILE A 123 10.05 14.98 28.40
N ASP A 124 10.27 16.25 28.76
CA ASP A 124 10.13 17.38 27.84
C ASP A 124 11.09 17.23 26.64
N ARG A 125 12.35 16.86 26.90
CA ARG A 125 13.34 16.59 25.85
C ARG A 125 12.90 15.46 24.92
N LEU A 126 12.30 14.38 25.43
CA LEU A 126 11.80 13.28 24.61
C LEU A 126 10.64 13.72 23.71
N GLY A 127 9.71 14.50 24.25
CA GLY A 127 8.60 15.10 23.48
C GLY A 127 9.12 15.99 22.34
N GLU A 128 10.07 16.87 22.64
CA GLU A 128 10.65 17.78 21.66
C GLU A 128 11.62 17.10 20.68
N ALA A 129 12.38 16.09 21.09
CA ALA A 129 13.41 15.46 20.26
C ALA A 129 12.82 14.43 19.29
N THR A 130 11.75 13.74 19.67
CA THR A 130 11.20 12.64 18.89
C THR A 130 10.63 13.13 17.56
N SER A 131 11.18 12.58 16.47
CA SER A 131 10.77 12.93 15.11
C SER A 131 10.80 11.71 14.21
N TRP A 132 9.92 11.71 13.22
CA TRP A 132 9.90 10.72 12.16
C TRP A 132 10.00 11.43 10.81
N ALA A 133 10.98 11.03 9.99
CA ALA A 133 11.26 11.65 8.70
C ALA A 133 11.37 13.20 8.72
N GLY A 134 11.84 13.77 9.83
CA GLY A 134 11.99 15.22 10.02
C GLY A 134 10.75 15.96 10.55
N GLN A 135 9.62 15.28 10.73
CA GLN A 135 8.43 15.84 11.39
C GLN A 135 8.43 15.48 12.89
N LYS A 136 8.11 16.45 13.73
CA LYS A 136 7.97 16.24 15.19
C LYS A 136 6.67 15.51 15.47
N LEU A 137 6.74 14.52 16.36
CA LEU A 137 5.59 13.65 16.64
C LEU A 137 4.69 14.21 17.74
N PHE A 138 5.26 14.91 18.73
CA PHE A 138 4.58 15.28 19.97
C PHE A 138 4.59 16.80 20.23
N ASP A 139 4.65 17.63 19.20
CA ASP A 139 4.74 19.09 19.33
C ASP A 139 3.39 19.79 19.56
N GLY A 140 2.27 19.04 19.56
CA GLY A 140 0.93 19.58 19.80
C GLY A 140 0.40 20.54 18.73
N THR A 141 1.05 20.67 17.57
CA THR A 141 0.71 21.72 16.57
C THR A 141 -0.47 21.37 15.66
N GLY A 142 -0.95 20.11 15.67
CA GLY A 142 -1.96 19.61 14.75
C GLY A 142 -3.41 19.90 15.15
N GLY A 143 -3.69 20.21 16.41
CA GLY A 143 -5.04 20.50 16.89
C GLY A 143 -5.17 20.45 18.41
N ASN A 144 -6.36 20.79 18.92
CA ASN A 144 -6.69 20.74 20.35
C ASN A 144 -8.10 20.13 20.51
N ASP A 145 -8.22 19.09 21.33
CA ASP A 145 -9.50 18.36 21.56
C ASP A 145 -10.34 19.00 22.69
N GLY A 146 -10.09 20.27 23.01
CA GLY A 146 -10.68 21.00 24.13
C GLY A 146 -9.98 20.76 25.47
N THR A 147 -9.08 19.78 25.57
CA THR A 147 -8.30 19.49 26.79
C THR A 147 -6.82 19.27 26.47
N TYR A 148 -6.49 18.51 25.44
CA TYR A 148 -5.12 18.17 25.07
C TYR A 148 -4.77 18.62 23.66
N ASN A 149 -3.53 19.08 23.47
CA ASN A 149 -2.97 19.33 22.15
C ASN A 149 -2.51 18.01 21.53
N TYR A 150 -2.67 17.89 20.21
CA TYR A 150 -2.25 16.71 19.47
C TYR A 150 -1.67 17.07 18.11
N ASN A 151 -0.88 16.15 17.56
CA ASN A 151 -0.52 16.13 16.16
C ASN A 151 -1.36 15.06 15.42
N GLU A 152 -1.86 15.39 14.23
CA GLU A 152 -2.68 14.47 13.42
C GLU A 152 -1.98 14.14 12.10
N PHE A 153 -1.70 12.85 11.91
CA PHE A 153 -1.12 12.31 10.68
C PHE A 153 -2.19 11.48 9.96
N SER A 154 -2.62 11.92 8.78
CA SER A 154 -3.59 11.18 7.96
C SER A 154 -2.87 10.31 6.92
N PHE A 155 -3.20 9.01 6.94
CA PHE A 155 -2.64 8.03 6.02
C PHE A 155 -3.70 7.54 5.04
N GLN A 156 -3.40 7.66 3.75
CA GLN A 156 -4.24 7.15 2.68
C GLN A 156 -4.01 5.64 2.52
N VAL A 157 -4.98 4.85 2.98
CA VAL A 157 -4.96 3.38 3.01
C VAL A 157 -6.02 2.76 2.08
N GLY A 158 -6.39 3.45 1.01
CA GLY A 158 -7.23 2.93 -0.06
C GLY A 158 -6.95 3.60 -1.41
N ALA A 159 -7.50 3.04 -2.48
CA ALA A 159 -7.27 3.54 -3.84
C ALA A 159 -8.08 4.81 -4.18
N ASP A 160 -9.23 5.03 -3.52
CA ASP A 160 -10.08 6.21 -3.76
C ASP A 160 -9.87 7.32 -2.71
N THR A 161 -10.27 8.54 -3.05
CA THR A 161 -10.10 9.74 -2.21
C THR A 161 -11.15 9.92 -1.10
N ASN A 162 -12.02 8.93 -0.87
CA ASN A 162 -13.06 9.03 0.15
C ASN A 162 -12.45 9.06 1.57
N PRO A 163 -13.04 9.79 2.52
CA PRO A 163 -12.57 9.83 3.91
C PRO A 163 -12.48 8.45 4.58
N SER A 164 -13.33 7.50 4.18
CA SER A 164 -13.29 6.12 4.68
C SER A 164 -12.00 5.35 4.31
N ASN A 165 -11.26 5.83 3.31
CA ASN A 165 -9.98 5.28 2.90
C ASN A 165 -8.78 5.93 3.60
N GLN A 166 -9.04 6.80 4.57
CA GLN A 166 -8.02 7.45 5.39
C GLN A 166 -8.08 6.93 6.82
N ILE A 167 -6.90 6.73 7.39
CA ILE A 167 -6.72 6.44 8.81
C ILE A 167 -5.89 7.57 9.39
N SER A 168 -6.49 8.34 10.30
CA SER A 168 -5.78 9.33 11.10
C SER A 168 -5.11 8.66 12.30
N VAL A 169 -3.85 8.98 12.52
CA VAL A 169 -3.10 8.75 13.75
C VAL A 169 -3.07 10.07 14.50
N ARG A 170 -3.55 10.08 15.75
CA ARG A 170 -3.43 11.22 16.65
C ARG A 170 -2.39 10.90 17.71
N LEU A 171 -1.44 11.80 17.90
CA LEU A 171 -0.40 11.72 18.91
C LEU A 171 -0.54 12.93 19.82
N TYR A 172 -0.74 12.70 21.11
CA TYR A 172 -0.88 13.76 22.09
C TYR A 172 0.50 14.33 22.48
N GLU A 173 0.55 15.60 22.87
CA GLU A 173 1.78 16.26 23.28
C GLU A 173 2.38 15.60 24.55
N ILE A 174 3.70 15.42 24.57
CA ILE A 174 4.46 14.92 25.72
C ILE A 174 5.14 16.10 26.40
N GLY A 175 4.97 16.24 27.72
CA GLY A 175 5.72 17.21 28.55
C GLY A 175 5.00 18.53 28.83
N ASN A 176 4.44 19.20 27.81
CA ASN A 176 3.71 20.47 27.97
C ASN A 176 2.18 20.29 28.15
N ASP A 177 1.74 19.07 28.42
CA ASP A 177 0.38 18.83 28.84
C ASP A 177 0.13 19.50 30.21
N THR A 178 -1.08 20.05 30.38
CA THR A 178 -1.61 20.65 31.61
C THR A 178 -1.34 19.81 32.87
N GLN A 179 -1.25 18.49 32.74
CA GLN A 179 -0.95 17.56 33.83
C GLN A 179 0.53 17.58 34.27
N ILE A 180 1.48 17.55 33.33
CA ILE A 180 2.93 17.59 33.62
C ILE A 180 3.37 19.01 34.02
N ALA A 181 2.77 20.04 33.42
CA ALA A 181 2.94 21.43 33.87
C ALA A 181 2.45 21.64 35.31
N GLY A 182 1.34 20.98 35.70
CA GLY A 182 0.87 20.90 37.08
C GLY A 182 1.90 20.23 38.00
N LEU A 183 2.44 19.08 37.59
CA LEU A 183 3.47 18.36 38.33
C LEU A 183 4.72 19.22 38.59
N ARG A 184 5.21 19.97 37.59
CA ARG A 184 6.33 20.93 37.76
C ARG A 184 6.01 22.07 38.71
N SER A 185 4.79 22.61 38.66
CA SER A 185 4.37 23.67 39.58
C SER A 185 4.31 23.18 41.03
N LEU A 186 3.87 21.94 41.25
CA LEU A 186 3.84 21.34 42.59
C LEU A 186 5.27 20.98 43.05
N MET A 187 6.12 20.40 42.20
CA MET A 187 7.46 19.94 42.59
C MET A 187 8.40 21.09 43.04
N ASN A 188 8.13 22.33 42.60
CA ASN A 188 8.88 23.52 42.99
C ASN A 188 8.41 24.16 44.33
N ASP A 189 7.29 23.71 44.90
CA ASP A 189 6.83 24.20 46.20
C ASP A 189 7.38 23.32 47.34
N VAL A 190 8.29 23.89 48.13
CA VAL A 190 9.07 23.25 49.22
C VAL A 190 8.18 22.68 50.35
N LYS A 191 6.89 23.03 50.38
CA LYS A 191 5.89 22.50 51.32
C LYS A 191 4.96 21.44 50.73
N THR A 192 5.27 20.90 49.55
CA THR A 192 4.34 19.98 48.88
C THR A 192 4.11 18.68 49.64
N ASN A 193 2.84 18.32 49.72
CA ASN A 193 2.42 16.97 50.03
C ASN A 193 2.92 16.08 48.88
N PHE A 194 4.02 15.36 49.08
CA PHE A 194 4.50 14.36 48.12
C PHE A 194 3.39 13.38 47.70
N SER A 195 2.36 13.18 48.53
CA SER A 195 1.12 12.47 48.19
C SER A 195 0.42 13.02 46.94
N THR A 196 0.27 14.34 46.78
CA THR A 196 -0.39 14.92 45.61
C THR A 196 0.47 14.86 44.36
N LEU A 197 1.80 14.81 44.53
CA LEU A 197 2.73 14.56 43.42
C LEU A 197 2.65 13.11 42.94
N VAL A 198 2.50 12.15 43.87
CA VAL A 198 2.27 10.74 43.51
C VAL A 198 0.95 10.59 42.76
N ASP A 199 -0.14 11.23 43.22
CA ASP A 199 -1.42 11.20 42.51
C ASP A 199 -1.31 11.77 41.10
N ALA A 200 -0.56 12.87 40.91
CA ALA A 200 -0.32 13.46 39.60
C ALA A 200 0.52 12.57 38.68
N VAL A 201 1.56 11.89 39.20
CA VAL A 201 2.34 10.91 38.43
C VAL A 201 1.49 9.68 38.08
N ASP A 202 0.61 9.24 38.98
CA ASP A 202 -0.32 8.13 38.72
C ASP A 202 -1.33 8.50 37.62
N SER A 203 -1.84 9.74 37.59
CA SER A 203 -2.65 10.24 36.47
C SER A 203 -1.87 10.32 35.15
N ALA A 204 -0.60 10.76 35.19
CA ALA A 204 0.24 10.80 34.00
C ALA A 204 0.55 9.40 33.46
N LEU A 205 0.78 8.41 34.33
CA LEU A 205 0.95 7.00 33.95
C LEU A 205 -0.33 6.43 33.33
N GLU A 206 -1.51 6.79 33.85
CA GLU A 206 -2.79 6.41 33.25
C GLU A 206 -2.96 7.01 31.85
N GLY A 207 -2.66 8.30 31.68
CA GLY A 207 -2.69 8.98 30.37
C GLY A 207 -1.74 8.35 29.34
N VAL A 208 -0.49 8.09 29.72
CA VAL A 208 0.46 7.36 28.84
C VAL A 208 -0.06 5.96 28.52
N GLY A 209 -0.69 5.27 29.48
CA GLY A 209 -1.33 3.98 29.27
C GLY A 209 -2.47 4.04 28.24
N GLU A 210 -3.31 5.07 28.29
CA GLU A 210 -4.39 5.31 27.33
C GLU A 210 -3.84 5.58 25.92
N ASP A 211 -2.81 6.42 25.80
CA ASP A 211 -2.15 6.72 24.53
C ASP A 211 -1.56 5.47 23.88
N ARG A 212 -0.81 4.67 24.65
CA ARG A 212 -0.23 3.39 24.19
C ARG A 212 -1.32 2.39 23.78
N ALA A 213 -2.41 2.32 24.54
CA ALA A 213 -3.54 1.46 24.19
C ALA A 213 -4.20 1.90 22.86
N SER A 214 -4.37 3.20 22.65
CA SER A 214 -4.88 3.78 21.39
C SER A 214 -3.97 3.46 20.20
N LEU A 215 -2.66 3.64 20.36
CA LEU A 215 -1.65 3.30 19.35
C LEU A 215 -1.64 1.81 19.02
N GLY A 216 -1.74 0.95 20.03
CA GLY A 216 -1.87 -0.50 19.86
C GLY A 216 -3.13 -0.89 19.09
N ALA A 217 -4.27 -0.29 19.41
CA ALA A 217 -5.52 -0.50 18.67
C ALA A 217 -5.39 -0.07 17.20
N LEU A 218 -4.73 1.06 16.95
CA LEU A 218 -4.51 1.58 15.61
C LEU A 218 -3.56 0.69 14.79
N ARG A 219 -2.50 0.17 15.41
CA ARG A 219 -1.61 -0.82 14.79
C ARG A 219 -2.36 -2.08 14.36
N ASN A 220 -3.24 -2.60 15.22
CA ASN A 220 -4.10 -3.75 14.91
C ASN A 220 -5.04 -3.44 13.74
N ARG A 221 -5.68 -2.28 13.76
CA ARG A 221 -6.54 -1.80 12.66
C ARG A 221 -5.77 -1.71 11.34
N LEU A 222 -4.56 -1.14 11.34
CA LEU A 222 -3.69 -1.08 10.16
C LEU A 222 -3.29 -2.47 9.66
N SER A 223 -2.99 -3.43 10.55
CA SER A 223 -2.70 -4.81 10.18
C SER A 223 -3.88 -5.48 9.47
N HIS A 224 -5.11 -5.30 9.99
CA HIS A 224 -6.31 -5.77 9.30
C HIS A 224 -6.52 -5.09 7.94
N THR A 225 -6.27 -3.79 7.85
CA THR A 225 -6.35 -3.05 6.58
C THR A 225 -5.33 -3.58 5.57
N VAL A 226 -4.08 -3.81 5.96
CA VAL A 226 -3.03 -4.38 5.08
C VAL A 226 -3.43 -5.75 4.56
N ASN A 227 -3.95 -6.62 5.44
CA ASN A 227 -4.44 -7.94 5.03
C ASN A 227 -5.61 -7.85 4.05
N ASN A 228 -6.56 -6.95 4.29
CA ASN A 228 -7.69 -6.73 3.39
C ASN A 228 -7.24 -6.19 2.03
N LEU A 229 -6.37 -5.17 1.99
CA LEU A 229 -5.83 -4.60 0.76
C LEU A 229 -5.01 -5.63 -0.03
N THR A 230 -4.27 -6.49 0.67
CA THR A 230 -3.50 -7.58 0.04
C THR A 230 -4.45 -8.57 -0.64
N ASN A 231 -5.52 -8.98 0.03
CA ASN A 231 -6.56 -9.83 -0.57
C ASN A 231 -7.23 -9.16 -1.78
N ILE A 232 -7.56 -7.87 -1.68
CA ILE A 232 -8.10 -7.10 -2.81
C ILE A 232 -7.11 -7.08 -3.97
N SER A 233 -5.84 -6.79 -3.74
CA SER A 233 -4.79 -6.75 -4.78
C SER A 233 -4.62 -8.10 -5.48
N ILE A 234 -4.67 -9.21 -4.72
CA ILE A 234 -4.63 -10.58 -5.28
C ILE A 234 -5.86 -10.85 -6.15
N ASN A 235 -7.06 -10.54 -5.65
CA ASN A 235 -8.31 -10.77 -6.38
C ASN A 235 -8.39 -9.92 -7.66
N LEU A 236 -7.99 -8.65 -7.60
CA LEU A 236 -7.93 -7.77 -8.78
C LEU A 236 -6.88 -8.25 -9.78
N SER A 237 -5.74 -8.76 -9.32
CA SER A 237 -4.70 -9.32 -10.18
C SER A 237 -5.18 -10.58 -10.88
N ALA A 238 -5.90 -11.46 -10.19
CA ALA A 238 -6.52 -12.64 -10.76
C ALA A 238 -7.62 -12.27 -11.78
N ALA A 239 -8.46 -11.29 -11.45
CA ALA A 239 -9.48 -10.77 -12.37
C ALA A 239 -8.88 -10.16 -13.64
N ARG A 240 -7.77 -9.41 -13.50
CA ARG A 240 -7.03 -8.86 -14.64
C ARG A 240 -6.42 -9.96 -15.50
N GLY A 241 -5.79 -10.97 -14.89
CA GLY A 241 -5.22 -12.10 -15.61
C GLY A 241 -6.27 -12.85 -16.43
N GLY A 242 -7.46 -13.08 -15.88
CA GLY A 242 -8.58 -13.68 -16.63
C GLY A 242 -9.05 -12.88 -17.84
N ILE A 243 -8.78 -11.57 -17.90
CA ILE A 243 -9.13 -10.69 -19.03
C ILE A 243 -7.99 -10.59 -20.04
N GLU A 244 -6.75 -10.44 -19.55
CA GLU A 244 -5.59 -10.05 -20.34
C GLU A 244 -4.70 -11.22 -20.75
N ASP A 245 -4.62 -12.30 -19.96
CA ASP A 245 -3.68 -13.39 -20.21
C ASP A 245 -4.16 -14.30 -21.35
N ALA A 246 -3.21 -14.80 -22.14
CA ALA A 246 -3.48 -15.76 -23.21
C ALA A 246 -3.37 -17.21 -22.70
N ASP A 247 -4.31 -18.05 -23.13
CA ASP A 247 -4.19 -19.51 -22.95
C ASP A 247 -3.20 -20.07 -23.98
N PHE A 248 -2.01 -20.46 -23.51
CA PHE A 248 -0.95 -21.03 -24.34
C PHE A 248 -1.38 -22.30 -25.08
N ALA A 249 -2.19 -23.16 -24.48
CA ALA A 249 -2.63 -24.40 -25.16
C ALA A 249 -3.54 -24.07 -26.35
N ILE A 250 -4.44 -23.10 -26.18
CA ILE A 250 -5.33 -22.66 -27.26
C ILE A 250 -4.55 -21.91 -28.35
N GLU A 251 -3.64 -21.00 -28.00
CA GLU A 251 -2.90 -20.22 -29.00
C GLU A 251 -1.86 -21.06 -29.75
N THR A 252 -1.21 -22.03 -29.10
CA THR A 252 -0.30 -22.97 -29.79
C THR A 252 -1.04 -23.90 -30.76
N THR A 253 -2.23 -24.39 -30.39
CA THR A 253 -3.05 -25.21 -31.29
C THR A 253 -3.58 -24.40 -32.48
N LYS A 254 -3.98 -23.14 -32.26
CA LYS A 254 -4.33 -22.21 -33.35
C LYS A 254 -3.14 -21.93 -34.27
N LEU A 255 -1.97 -21.66 -33.70
CA LEU A 255 -0.75 -21.43 -34.48
C LEU A 255 -0.42 -22.66 -35.36
N ALA A 256 -0.40 -23.85 -34.77
CA ALA A 256 -0.15 -25.10 -35.49
C ALA A 256 -1.18 -25.34 -36.61
N LYS A 257 -2.48 -25.14 -36.32
CA LYS A 257 -3.55 -25.22 -37.32
C LYS A 257 -3.31 -24.24 -38.47
N ASN A 258 -2.98 -22.98 -38.17
CA ASN A 258 -2.77 -21.96 -39.19
C ASN A 258 -1.51 -22.23 -40.02
N GLN A 259 -0.44 -22.77 -39.43
CA GLN A 259 0.76 -23.20 -40.15
C GLN A 259 0.46 -24.37 -41.11
N ILE A 260 -0.31 -25.38 -40.67
CA ILE A 260 -0.74 -26.49 -41.54
C ILE A 260 -1.61 -25.98 -42.69
N LEU A 261 -2.56 -25.08 -42.40
CA LEU A 261 -3.41 -24.46 -43.42
C LEU A 261 -2.61 -23.59 -44.39
N GLN A 262 -1.57 -22.89 -43.93
CA GLN A 262 -0.68 -22.12 -44.79
C GLN A 262 0.07 -23.04 -45.77
N GLN A 263 0.62 -24.16 -45.29
CA GLN A 263 1.29 -25.15 -46.15
C GLN A 263 0.33 -25.80 -47.15
N ALA A 264 -0.91 -26.07 -46.74
CA ALA A 264 -1.94 -26.59 -47.65
C ALA A 264 -2.36 -25.55 -48.69
N ALA A 265 -2.51 -24.28 -48.30
CA ALA A 265 -2.92 -23.21 -49.19
C ALA A 265 -1.84 -22.84 -50.23
N THR A 266 -0.54 -22.94 -49.87
CA THR A 266 0.55 -22.80 -50.86
C THR A 266 0.56 -23.95 -51.87
N ALA A 267 0.32 -25.18 -51.42
CA ALA A 267 0.17 -26.33 -52.32
C ALA A 267 -1.04 -26.19 -53.25
N MET A 268 -2.18 -25.71 -52.75
CA MET A 268 -3.37 -25.43 -53.55
C MET A 268 -3.18 -24.28 -54.52
N LEU A 269 -2.45 -23.22 -54.14
CA LEU A 269 -2.10 -22.13 -55.05
C LEU A 269 -1.20 -22.63 -56.19
N ALA A 270 -0.21 -23.48 -55.89
CA ALA A 270 0.62 -24.12 -56.89
C ALA A 270 -0.21 -25.00 -57.85
N GLN A 271 -1.14 -25.80 -57.32
CA GLN A 271 -2.04 -26.64 -58.11
C GLN A 271 -3.01 -25.83 -58.98
N ALA A 272 -3.58 -24.74 -58.43
CA ALA A 272 -4.48 -23.86 -59.17
C ALA A 272 -3.77 -23.18 -60.35
N ASN A 273 -2.50 -22.78 -60.18
CA ASN A 273 -1.69 -22.23 -61.27
C ASN A 273 -1.35 -23.29 -62.34
N ALA A 274 -0.98 -24.51 -61.92
CA ALA A 274 -0.68 -25.62 -62.82
C ALA A 274 -1.90 -26.04 -63.66
N SER A 275 -3.10 -26.09 -63.07
CA SER A 275 -4.33 -26.45 -63.80
C SER A 275 -4.64 -25.49 -64.96
N LYS A 276 -4.39 -24.18 -64.79
CA LYS A 276 -4.60 -23.18 -65.84
C LYS A 276 -3.55 -23.30 -66.95
N GLN A 277 -2.30 -23.57 -66.60
CA GLN A 277 -1.24 -23.83 -67.59
C GLN A 277 -1.53 -25.09 -68.42
N ASN A 278 -2.01 -26.16 -67.79
CA ASN A 278 -2.40 -27.38 -68.49
C ASN A 278 -3.55 -27.13 -69.47
N VAL A 279 -4.57 -26.35 -69.09
CA VAL A 279 -5.68 -25.96 -69.97
C VAL A 279 -5.19 -25.12 -71.16
N LEU A 280 -4.30 -24.15 -70.93
CA LEU A 280 -3.68 -23.35 -71.99
C LEU A 280 -2.81 -24.20 -72.94
N SER A 281 -2.13 -25.22 -72.42
CA SER A 281 -1.33 -26.14 -73.23
C SER A 281 -2.20 -27.04 -74.13
N LEU A 282 -3.41 -27.38 -73.68
CA LEU A 282 -4.38 -28.19 -74.42
C LEU A 282 -5.13 -27.38 -75.49
N LEU A 283 -5.31 -26.07 -75.31
CA LEU A 283 -5.93 -25.17 -76.29
C LEU A 283 -4.94 -24.63 -77.35
N ARG A 284 -3.62 -24.78 -77.14
CA ARG A 284 -2.57 -24.38 -78.09
C ARG A 284 -2.13 -25.50 -79.04
N LYS A 285 -2.71 -26.69 -78.91
CA LYS A 285 -2.62 -27.80 -79.88
C LYS A 285 -3.92 -27.88 -80.67
#